data_AF-A0A3P6SFF0-F1
#
_entry.id   AF-A0A3P6SFF0-F1
#
_cell.length_a   1.000
_cell.length_b   1.000
_cell.length_c   1.000
_cell.angle_alpha   90.00
_cell.angle_beta   90.00
_cell.angle_gamma   90.00
#
_symmetry.space_group_name_H-M   'P 1'
#
loop_
_entity.id
_entity.type
_entity.pdbx_description
1 polymer ?
#
loop_
_entity_poly.entity_id
_entity_poly.type
_entity_poly.pdbx_seq_one_letter_code
_entity_poly.pdbx_strand_id
1 'polypeptide(L)'
;MIEAMLQRQLYRLTPFYASLLPEDDALTKIWSVMPYVKKESHRKDFIRAMNDAGFDGDDLAVRFGRFRMLEDVDHLDFLRWVFVSGEDKLLYAVAEANTVIRNYLLIDCEKEANAVVNECERLKLVDRLASSLRNRKDSDSSKIEDAAGIAIDEFNNHCLCLSALAHCTTFGVECARAQAAAKSVADDEHGRDIWSQQGDLVGLSQRTARLERNQSRHERSKLALDACKAVTFPRRRECFLTTSWLEICHRHGKPSIP
;
A
#
# COMPACT_ATOMS: atom_id res chain seq x y z
N MET A 1 23.14 -7.37 -29.63
CA MET A 1 23.97 -7.75 -28.46
C MET A 1 23.21 -7.58 -27.15
N ILE A 2 22.70 -6.38 -26.85
CA ILE A 2 21.87 -6.12 -25.65
C ILE A 2 20.61 -7.00 -25.61
N GLU A 3 19.93 -7.20 -26.75
CA GLU A 3 18.79 -8.15 -26.84
C GLU A 3 19.17 -9.59 -26.47
N ALA A 4 20.36 -10.05 -26.88
CA ALA A 4 20.86 -11.38 -26.51
C ALA A 4 21.20 -11.48 -25.01
N MET A 5 21.64 -10.37 -24.39
CA MET A 5 21.86 -10.29 -22.94
C MET A 5 20.55 -10.26 -22.16
N LEU A 6 19.54 -9.53 -22.65
CA LEU A 6 18.18 -9.52 -22.12
C LEU A 6 17.57 -10.93 -22.15
N GLN A 7 17.65 -11.62 -23.29
CA GLN A 7 17.15 -12.99 -23.44
C GLN A 7 17.83 -13.99 -22.49
N ARG A 8 19.13 -13.78 -22.19
CA ARG A 8 19.91 -14.63 -21.28
C ARG A 8 19.92 -14.14 -19.83
N GLN A 9 19.17 -13.07 -19.51
CA GLN A 9 19.14 -12.42 -18.20
C GLN A 9 20.53 -11.97 -17.69
N LEU A 10 21.46 -11.68 -18.59
CA LEU A 10 22.83 -11.23 -18.28
C LEU A 10 22.87 -9.72 -18.03
N TYR A 11 21.94 -9.22 -17.22
CA TYR A 11 21.71 -7.79 -17.03
C TYR A 11 22.96 -7.05 -16.56
N ARG A 12 23.75 -7.67 -15.67
CA ARG A 12 25.00 -7.13 -15.11
C ARG A 12 26.03 -6.73 -16.17
N LEU A 13 26.02 -7.33 -17.35
CA LEU A 13 26.98 -6.99 -18.40
C LEU A 13 26.57 -5.75 -19.20
N THR A 14 25.28 -5.37 -19.15
CA THR A 14 24.74 -4.26 -19.95
C THR A 14 25.49 -2.95 -19.69
N PRO A 15 25.73 -2.51 -18.44
CA PRO A 15 26.41 -1.24 -18.20
C PRO A 15 27.84 -1.19 -18.76
N PHE A 16 28.57 -2.32 -18.68
CA PHE A 16 29.91 -2.44 -19.26
C PHE A 16 29.91 -2.27 -20.79
N TYR A 17 28.96 -2.91 -21.49
CA TYR A 17 28.89 -2.74 -22.95
C TYR A 17 28.31 -1.38 -23.34
N ALA A 18 27.45 -0.79 -22.51
CA ALA A 18 26.92 0.54 -22.72
C ALA A 18 28.01 1.61 -22.61
N SER A 19 28.97 1.47 -21.69
CA SER A 19 30.07 2.45 -21.53
C SER A 19 31.03 2.52 -22.72
N LEU A 20 30.95 1.59 -23.68
CA LEU A 20 31.68 1.65 -24.95
C LEU A 20 31.03 2.58 -25.98
N LEU A 21 29.81 3.05 -25.71
CA LEU A 21 29.05 3.97 -26.56
C LEU A 21 29.21 5.43 -26.08
N PRO A 22 28.88 6.42 -26.93
CA PRO A 22 28.68 7.78 -26.46
C PRO A 22 27.68 7.85 -25.31
N GLU A 23 27.86 8.81 -24.39
CA GLU A 23 27.13 8.87 -23.12
C GLU A 23 25.60 8.84 -23.29
N ASP A 24 25.04 9.63 -24.21
CA ASP A 24 23.60 9.66 -24.48
C ASP A 24 23.05 8.31 -24.99
N ASP A 25 23.80 7.64 -25.86
CA ASP A 25 23.46 6.31 -26.38
C ASP A 25 23.55 5.26 -25.27
N ALA A 26 24.59 5.35 -24.43
CA ALA A 26 24.81 4.46 -23.30
C ALA A 26 23.64 4.54 -22.31
N LEU A 27 23.25 5.75 -21.91
CA LEU A 27 22.13 6.00 -21.01
C LEU A 27 20.81 5.50 -21.61
N THR A 28 20.58 5.74 -22.90
CA THR A 28 19.38 5.24 -23.60
C THR A 28 19.32 3.71 -23.55
N LYS A 29 20.46 3.04 -23.76
CA LYS A 29 20.55 1.57 -23.67
C LYS A 29 20.31 1.05 -22.26
N ILE A 30 20.93 1.65 -21.25
CA ILE A 30 20.71 1.29 -19.85
C ILE A 30 19.23 1.43 -19.48
N TRP A 31 18.62 2.57 -19.80
CA TRP A 31 17.22 2.87 -19.51
C TRP A 31 16.27 1.87 -20.18
N SER A 32 16.58 1.44 -21.41
CA SER A 32 15.79 0.44 -22.12
C SER A 32 15.81 -0.94 -21.45
N VAL A 33 16.85 -1.27 -20.68
CA VAL A 33 17.02 -2.58 -20.03
C VAL A 33 16.36 -2.63 -18.65
N MET A 34 16.33 -1.52 -17.93
CA MET A 34 15.80 -1.45 -16.56
C MET A 34 14.38 -2.03 -16.38
N PRO A 35 13.40 -1.81 -17.28
CA PRO A 35 12.07 -2.41 -17.15
C PRO A 35 12.07 -3.95 -17.12
N TYR A 36 13.11 -4.60 -17.65
CA TYR A 36 13.19 -6.07 -17.75
C TYR A 36 13.85 -6.72 -16.52
N VAL A 37 14.50 -5.95 -15.65
CA VAL A 37 15.18 -6.46 -14.46
C VAL A 37 14.18 -6.56 -13.29
N LYS A 38 13.55 -7.72 -13.14
CA LYS A 38 12.47 -7.92 -12.15
C LYS A 38 12.92 -8.36 -10.75
N LYS A 39 14.08 -9.02 -10.63
CA LYS A 39 14.57 -9.57 -9.36
C LYS A 39 15.36 -8.52 -8.58
N GLU A 40 15.13 -8.45 -7.27
CA GLU A 40 15.84 -7.54 -6.36
C GLU A 40 17.37 -7.70 -6.42
N SER A 41 17.86 -8.95 -6.40
CA SER A 41 19.30 -9.24 -6.52
C SER A 41 19.89 -8.74 -7.83
N HIS A 42 19.18 -8.94 -8.94
CA HIS A 42 19.63 -8.46 -10.24
C HIS A 42 19.64 -6.93 -10.32
N ARG A 43 18.68 -6.23 -9.69
CA ARG A 43 18.69 -4.76 -9.63
C ARG A 43 19.92 -4.26 -8.86
N LYS A 44 20.23 -4.87 -7.71
CA LYS A 44 21.43 -4.56 -6.91
C LYS A 44 22.72 -4.80 -7.71
N ASP A 45 22.83 -5.93 -8.39
CA ASP A 45 23.98 -6.25 -9.24
C ASP A 45 24.09 -5.30 -10.44
N PHE A 46 22.95 -4.86 -10.98
CA PHE A 46 22.89 -3.91 -12.09
C PHE A 46 23.34 -2.52 -11.67
N ILE A 47 22.88 -2.00 -10.52
CA ILE A 47 23.35 -0.73 -9.96
C ILE A 47 24.85 -0.78 -9.70
N ARG A 48 25.35 -1.86 -9.10
CA ARG A 48 26.79 -2.05 -8.89
C ARG A 48 27.55 -2.01 -10.21
N ALA A 49 27.08 -2.72 -11.23
CA ALA A 49 27.72 -2.73 -12.53
C ALA A 49 27.68 -1.37 -13.24
N MET A 50 26.64 -0.56 -13.02
CA MET A 50 26.58 0.83 -13.50
C MET A 50 27.68 1.67 -12.84
N ASN A 51 27.82 1.57 -11.52
CA ASN A 51 28.86 2.25 -10.77
C ASN A 51 30.27 1.81 -11.21
N ASP A 52 30.50 0.51 -11.39
CA ASP A 52 31.78 -0.04 -11.87
C ASP A 52 32.12 0.45 -13.30
N ALA A 53 31.10 0.72 -14.12
CA ALA A 53 31.26 1.22 -15.49
C ALA A 53 31.38 2.76 -15.58
N GLY A 54 31.35 3.46 -14.44
CA GLY A 54 31.52 4.92 -14.36
C GLY A 54 30.22 5.74 -14.45
N PHE A 55 29.05 5.09 -14.42
CA PHE A 55 27.76 5.78 -14.31
C PHE A 55 27.35 5.97 -12.85
N ASP A 56 26.53 6.98 -12.55
CA ASP A 56 25.86 7.09 -11.24
C ASP A 56 24.61 6.19 -11.23
N GLY A 57 24.82 4.93 -10.85
CA GLY A 57 23.77 3.92 -10.85
C GLY A 57 22.67 4.18 -9.83
N ASP A 58 22.99 4.80 -8.70
CA ASP A 58 22.01 5.15 -7.67
C ASP A 58 21.13 6.32 -8.11
N ASP A 59 21.70 7.38 -8.70
CA ASP A 59 20.93 8.48 -9.29
C ASP A 59 20.07 8.01 -10.46
N LEU A 60 20.59 7.15 -11.34
CA LEU A 60 19.82 6.57 -12.43
C LEU A 60 18.66 5.71 -11.94
N ALA A 61 18.87 4.88 -10.89
CA ALA A 61 17.81 4.09 -10.27
C ALA A 61 16.72 4.99 -9.68
N VAL A 62 17.11 6.07 -9.01
CA VAL A 62 16.20 7.09 -8.48
C VAL A 62 15.39 7.76 -9.59
N ARG A 63 16.05 8.25 -10.65
CA ARG A 63 15.39 8.89 -11.80
C ARG A 63 14.46 7.95 -12.54
N PHE A 64 14.86 6.70 -12.70
CA PHE A 64 14.04 5.68 -13.34
C PHE A 64 12.78 5.42 -12.51
N GLY A 65 12.94 5.16 -11.20
CA GLY A 65 11.86 4.77 -10.30
C GLY A 65 10.98 5.91 -9.79
N ARG A 66 11.26 7.16 -10.18
CA ARG A 66 10.42 8.32 -9.89
C ARG A 66 8.99 8.09 -10.39
N PHE A 67 8.02 8.50 -9.59
CA PHE A 67 6.60 8.39 -9.90
C PHE A 67 6.22 9.26 -11.09
N ARG A 68 5.40 8.70 -11.97
CA ARG A 68 4.91 9.35 -13.20
C ARG A 68 3.42 9.10 -13.33
N MET A 69 2.64 10.03 -12.78
CA MET A 69 1.19 9.94 -12.66
C MET A 69 0.43 9.66 -13.97
N LEU A 70 0.98 10.11 -15.11
CA LEU A 70 0.34 9.99 -16.43
C LEU A 70 0.77 8.75 -17.21
N GLU A 71 1.73 7.97 -16.70
CA GLU A 71 2.20 6.76 -17.36
C GLU A 71 1.46 5.53 -16.81
N ASP A 72 0.86 4.73 -17.69
CA ASP A 72 0.27 3.45 -17.34
C ASP A 72 1.37 2.40 -17.16
N VAL A 73 2.00 2.41 -15.98
CA VAL A 73 3.09 1.53 -15.60
C VAL A 73 2.87 0.93 -14.23
N ASP A 74 3.51 -0.21 -13.96
CA ASP A 74 3.58 -0.76 -12.61
C ASP A 74 4.48 0.13 -11.73
N HIS A 75 3.88 1.12 -11.08
CA HIS A 75 4.61 2.07 -10.24
C HIS A 75 5.37 1.39 -9.09
N LEU A 76 4.91 0.23 -8.61
CA LEU A 76 5.62 -0.52 -7.58
C LEU A 76 6.90 -1.16 -8.13
N ASP A 77 6.86 -1.69 -9.36
CA ASP A 77 8.06 -2.21 -10.02
C ASP A 77 9.14 -1.13 -10.24
N PHE A 78 8.70 0.10 -10.52
CA PHE A 78 9.56 1.26 -10.66
C PHE A 78 10.14 1.70 -9.32
N LEU A 79 9.31 1.82 -8.27
CA LEU A 79 9.77 2.12 -6.91
C LEU A 79 10.81 1.12 -6.39
N ARG A 80 10.70 -0.16 -6.77
CA ARG A 80 11.68 -1.19 -6.38
C ARG A 80 13.10 -0.91 -6.88
N TRP A 81 13.29 -0.05 -7.89
CA TRP A 81 14.62 0.45 -8.26
C TRP A 81 15.18 1.42 -7.22
N VAL A 82 14.34 2.34 -6.74
CA VAL A 82 14.71 3.32 -5.71
C VAL A 82 14.97 2.61 -4.37
N PHE A 83 14.21 1.56 -4.05
CA PHE A 83 14.31 0.84 -2.77
C PHE A 83 15.60 0.04 -2.60
N VAL A 84 16.27 -0.31 -3.70
CA VAL A 84 17.55 -1.02 -3.68
C VAL A 84 18.77 -0.11 -3.78
N SER A 85 18.56 1.20 -3.95
CA SER A 85 19.62 2.21 -3.94
C SER A 85 20.28 2.33 -2.56
N GLY A 86 21.39 3.07 -2.52
CA GLY A 86 22.15 3.36 -1.30
C GLY A 86 21.32 3.95 -0.14
N GLU A 87 21.84 3.80 1.09
CA GLU A 87 21.23 4.32 2.33
C GLU A 87 21.02 5.84 2.30
N ASP A 88 21.85 6.57 1.55
CA ASP A 88 21.74 8.00 1.33
C ASP A 88 20.49 8.40 0.53
N LYS A 89 19.86 7.44 -0.18
CA LYS A 89 18.62 7.65 -0.93
C LYS A 89 17.35 7.25 -0.17
N LEU A 90 17.45 6.83 1.09
CA LEU A 90 16.29 6.37 1.87
C LEU A 90 15.20 7.44 2.03
N LEU A 91 15.57 8.70 2.26
CA LEU A 91 14.61 9.79 2.33
C LEU A 91 13.82 9.90 1.02
N TYR A 92 14.52 9.84 -0.10
CA TYR A 92 13.90 9.88 -1.43
C TYR A 92 12.98 8.67 -1.63
N ALA A 93 13.42 7.47 -1.26
CA ALA A 93 12.62 6.25 -1.35
C ALA A 93 11.28 6.35 -0.59
N VAL A 94 11.30 6.84 0.64
CA VAL A 94 10.09 7.00 1.47
C VAL A 94 9.19 8.11 0.89
N ALA A 95 9.76 9.25 0.49
CA ALA A 95 9.01 10.35 -0.09
C ALA A 95 8.32 9.97 -1.42
N GLU A 96 9.00 9.21 -2.27
CA GLU A 96 8.44 8.73 -3.53
C GLU A 96 7.33 7.69 -3.27
N ALA A 97 7.53 6.78 -2.31
CA ALA A 97 6.49 5.83 -1.90
C ALA A 97 5.23 6.55 -1.38
N ASN A 98 5.38 7.59 -0.56
CA ASN A 98 4.26 8.41 -0.09
C ASN A 98 3.53 9.07 -1.26
N THR A 99 4.26 9.57 -2.26
CA THR A 99 3.66 10.19 -3.45
C THR A 99 2.79 9.19 -4.22
N VAL A 100 3.28 7.96 -4.41
CA VAL A 100 2.53 6.87 -5.06
C VAL A 100 1.30 6.46 -4.24
N ILE A 101 1.46 6.28 -2.92
CA ILE A 101 0.37 5.91 -2.02
C ILE A 101 -0.72 6.99 -2.04
N ARG A 102 -0.35 8.26 -1.93
CA ARG A 102 -1.27 9.39 -2.01
C ARG A 102 -2.07 9.36 -3.30
N ASN A 103 -1.41 9.14 -4.44
CA ASN A 103 -2.10 9.04 -5.72
C ASN A 103 -3.10 7.87 -5.73
N TYR A 104 -2.68 6.67 -5.33
CA TYR A 104 -3.58 5.52 -5.28
C TYR A 104 -4.77 5.73 -4.35
N LEU A 105 -4.59 6.37 -3.20
CA LEU A 105 -5.68 6.71 -2.30
C LEU A 105 -6.65 7.75 -2.91
N LEU A 106 -6.17 8.69 -3.73
CA LEU A 106 -7.02 9.69 -4.39
C LEU A 106 -7.88 9.10 -5.51
N ILE A 107 -7.47 7.98 -6.10
CA ILE A 107 -8.19 7.30 -7.18
C ILE A 107 -8.87 5.99 -6.71
N ASP A 108 -9.04 5.82 -5.39
CA ASP A 108 -9.67 4.65 -4.75
C ASP A 108 -9.00 3.29 -5.05
N CYS A 109 -7.69 3.29 -5.33
CA CYS A 109 -6.85 2.11 -5.55
C CYS A 109 -6.22 1.59 -4.23
N GLU A 110 -7.06 1.22 -3.26
CA GLU A 110 -6.61 0.79 -1.92
C GLU A 110 -5.69 -0.45 -1.95
N LYS A 111 -5.89 -1.37 -2.89
CA LYS A 111 -5.10 -2.60 -2.98
C LYS A 111 -3.66 -2.30 -3.41
N GLU A 112 -3.50 -1.42 -4.37
CA GLU A 112 -2.24 -0.97 -4.91
C GLU A 112 -1.49 -0.12 -3.86
N ALA A 113 -2.20 0.76 -3.15
CA ALA A 113 -1.65 1.51 -2.01
C ALA A 113 -1.12 0.55 -0.92
N ASN A 114 -1.90 -0.46 -0.54
CA ASN A 114 -1.45 -1.49 0.42
C ASN A 114 -0.25 -2.28 -0.10
N ALA A 115 -0.17 -2.58 -1.40
CA ALA A 115 0.97 -3.28 -1.97
C ALA A 115 2.28 -2.47 -1.80
N VAL A 116 2.23 -1.15 -1.98
CA VAL A 116 3.39 -0.27 -1.73
C VAL A 116 3.76 -0.28 -0.25
N VAL A 117 2.80 -0.12 0.66
CA VAL A 117 3.05 -0.15 2.12
C VAL A 117 3.70 -1.47 2.54
N ASN A 118 3.14 -2.61 2.12
CA ASN A 118 3.66 -3.93 2.45
C ASN A 118 5.10 -4.12 1.94
N GLU A 119 5.43 -3.60 0.77
CA GLU A 119 6.80 -3.66 0.23
C GLU A 119 7.76 -2.79 1.08
N CYS A 120 7.35 -1.59 1.45
CA CYS A 120 8.12 -0.71 2.33
C CYS A 120 8.36 -1.33 3.71
N GLU A 121 7.36 -1.97 4.31
CA GLU A 121 7.45 -2.69 5.58
C GLU A 121 8.37 -3.91 5.48
N ARG A 122 8.22 -4.71 4.41
CA ARG A 122 9.10 -5.87 4.13
C ARG A 122 10.57 -5.46 4.09
N LEU A 123 10.86 -4.32 3.46
CA LEU A 123 12.20 -3.76 3.33
C LEU A 123 12.64 -2.88 4.50
N LYS A 124 11.75 -2.66 5.48
CA LYS A 124 11.97 -1.82 6.65
C LYS A 124 12.49 -0.41 6.31
N LEU A 125 11.97 0.19 5.24
CA LEU A 125 12.50 1.47 4.72
C LEU A 125 12.41 2.59 5.74
N VAL A 126 11.27 2.71 6.42
CA VAL A 126 11.03 3.72 7.46
C VAL A 126 11.93 3.50 8.68
N ASP A 127 12.06 2.26 9.16
CA ASP A 127 12.94 1.94 10.29
C ASP A 127 14.42 2.22 9.97
N ARG A 128 14.85 1.90 8.74
CA ARG A 128 16.20 2.20 8.25
C ARG A 128 16.44 3.71 8.20
N LEU A 129 15.48 4.47 7.64
CA LEU A 129 15.57 5.94 7.60
C LEU A 129 15.64 6.53 9.02
N ALA A 130 14.76 6.11 9.91
CA ALA A 130 14.75 6.57 11.31
C ALA A 130 16.06 6.22 12.04
N SER A 131 16.63 5.04 11.78
CA SER A 131 17.91 4.62 12.35
C SER A 131 19.08 5.45 11.80
N SER A 132 19.06 5.77 10.50
CA SER A 132 20.05 6.62 9.85
C SER A 132 20.08 8.03 10.46
N LEU A 133 18.91 8.61 10.77
CA LEU A 133 18.80 9.91 11.43
C LEU A 133 19.38 9.91 12.85
N ARG A 134 19.10 8.87 13.65
CA ARG A 134 19.61 8.76 15.03
C ARG A 134 21.14 8.68 15.12
N ASN A 135 21.77 8.17 14.06
CA ASN A 135 23.22 7.99 14.01
C ASN A 135 23.97 9.18 13.42
N ARG A 136 23.25 10.17 12.85
CA ARG A 136 23.84 11.41 12.31
C ARG A 136 24.15 12.37 13.45
N LYS A 137 25.36 12.94 13.46
CA LYS A 137 25.89 13.80 14.54
C LYS A 137 26.18 15.25 14.11
N ASP A 138 25.86 15.62 12.88
CA ASP A 138 26.31 16.90 12.30
C ASP A 138 25.28 18.02 12.47
N SER A 139 25.71 19.22 12.82
CA SER A 139 24.84 20.38 13.08
C SER A 139 24.14 20.95 11.83
N ASP A 140 24.59 20.58 10.63
CA ASP A 140 24.03 21.06 9.35
C ASP A 140 22.92 20.15 8.78
N SER A 141 22.56 19.05 9.45
CA SER A 141 21.53 18.10 8.97
C SER A 141 20.09 18.44 9.35
N SER A 142 19.83 19.56 10.05
CA SER A 142 18.49 19.90 10.57
C SER A 142 17.39 19.88 9.51
N LYS A 143 17.62 20.45 8.33
CA LYS A 143 16.62 20.44 7.23
C LYS A 143 16.34 19.04 6.69
N ILE A 144 17.36 18.17 6.68
CA ILE A 144 17.21 16.78 6.20
C ILE A 144 16.47 15.95 7.25
N GLU A 145 16.75 16.20 8.53
CA GLU A 145 16.02 15.60 9.65
C GLU A 145 14.55 16.00 9.65
N ASP A 146 14.25 17.29 9.44
CA ASP A 146 12.87 17.78 9.33
C ASP A 146 12.13 17.12 8.16
N ALA A 147 12.74 17.10 6.97
CA ALA A 147 12.15 16.47 5.78
C ALA A 147 11.91 14.97 5.98
N ALA A 148 12.84 14.29 6.65
CA ALA A 148 12.70 12.87 6.95
C ALA A 148 11.63 12.60 8.02
N GLY A 149 11.54 13.45 9.04
CA GLY A 149 10.43 13.40 10.01
C GLY A 149 9.07 13.51 9.33
N ILE A 150 8.92 14.49 8.43
CA ILE A 150 7.68 14.68 7.65
C ILE A 150 7.36 13.44 6.81
N ALA A 151 8.36 12.89 6.10
CA ALA A 151 8.15 11.72 5.25
C ALA A 151 7.76 10.46 6.07
N ILE A 152 8.38 10.27 7.23
CA ILE A 152 8.05 9.18 8.16
C ILE A 152 6.63 9.34 8.70
N ASP A 153 6.27 10.55 9.16
CA ASP A 153 4.95 10.83 9.71
C ASP A 153 3.85 10.63 8.66
N GLU A 154 4.08 11.10 7.43
CA GLU A 154 3.16 10.86 6.31
C GLU A 154 2.99 9.37 6.01
N PHE A 155 4.08 8.59 5.98
CA PHE A 155 3.99 7.15 5.75
C PHE A 155 3.15 6.47 6.86
N ASN A 156 3.43 6.79 8.12
CA ASN A 156 2.67 6.24 9.26
C ASN A 156 1.18 6.62 9.18
N ASN A 157 0.88 7.84 8.75
CA ASN A 157 -0.49 8.31 8.52
C ASN A 157 -1.19 7.53 7.41
N HIS A 158 -0.51 7.19 6.32
CA HIS A 158 -1.05 6.30 5.30
C HIS A 158 -1.36 4.91 5.85
N CYS A 159 -0.46 4.32 6.65
CA CYS A 159 -0.71 3.03 7.30
C CYS A 159 -1.94 3.07 8.20
N LEU A 160 -2.10 4.12 9.01
CA LEU A 160 -3.28 4.31 9.87
C LEU A 160 -4.57 4.42 9.05
N CYS A 161 -4.55 5.19 7.96
CA CYS A 161 -5.71 5.36 7.09
C CYS A 161 -6.12 4.07 6.40
N LEU A 162 -5.19 3.37 5.74
CA LEU A 162 -5.45 2.08 5.10
C LEU A 162 -5.95 1.04 6.10
N SER A 163 -5.41 1.06 7.32
CA SER A 163 -5.93 0.22 8.39
C SER A 163 -7.37 0.57 8.74
N ALA A 164 -7.67 1.85 8.96
CA ALA A 164 -9.03 2.31 9.25
C ALA A 164 -10.02 1.96 8.13
N LEU A 165 -9.62 2.10 6.86
CA LEU A 165 -10.41 1.69 5.70
C LEU A 165 -10.72 0.19 5.73
N ALA A 166 -9.72 -0.67 5.96
CA ALA A 166 -9.93 -2.11 6.06
C ALA A 166 -10.93 -2.50 7.18
N HIS A 167 -10.87 -1.82 8.33
CA HIS A 167 -11.82 -2.04 9.43
C HIS A 167 -13.23 -1.53 9.08
N CYS A 168 -13.34 -0.37 8.43
CA CYS A 168 -14.63 0.14 7.94
C CYS A 168 -15.28 -0.81 6.93
N THR A 169 -14.50 -1.36 5.99
CA THR A 169 -14.97 -2.33 5.01
C THR A 169 -15.46 -3.61 5.70
N THR A 170 -14.69 -4.12 6.67
CA THR A 170 -15.08 -5.29 7.47
C THR A 170 -16.38 -5.03 8.26
N PHE A 171 -16.48 -3.86 8.90
CA PHE A 171 -17.67 -3.44 9.63
C PHE A 171 -18.90 -3.34 8.71
N GLY A 172 -18.74 -2.78 7.50
CA GLY A 172 -19.81 -2.72 6.49
C GLY A 172 -20.33 -4.11 6.11
N VAL A 173 -19.43 -5.07 5.91
CA VAL A 173 -19.79 -6.48 5.64
C VAL A 173 -20.57 -7.09 6.81
N GLU A 174 -20.13 -6.86 8.06
CA GLU A 174 -20.82 -7.36 9.24
C GLU A 174 -22.18 -6.69 9.46
N CYS A 175 -22.33 -5.39 9.16
CA CYS A 175 -23.63 -4.72 9.14
C CYS A 175 -24.60 -5.41 8.16
N ALA A 176 -24.16 -5.69 6.93
CA ALA A 176 -24.98 -6.36 5.93
C ALA A 176 -25.37 -7.78 6.37
N ARG A 177 -24.45 -8.54 6.99
CA ARG A 177 -24.72 -9.86 7.56
C ARG A 177 -25.75 -9.79 8.69
N ALA A 178 -25.59 -8.86 9.62
CA ALA A 178 -26.51 -8.65 10.73
C ALA A 178 -27.91 -8.25 10.23
N GLN A 179 -27.99 -7.39 9.22
CA GLN A 179 -29.25 -6.99 8.59
C GLN A 179 -29.95 -8.18 7.90
N ALA A 180 -29.21 -9.01 7.17
CA ALA A 180 -29.76 -10.22 6.55
C ALA A 180 -30.28 -11.22 7.59
N ALA A 181 -29.54 -11.42 8.69
CA ALA A 181 -29.96 -12.28 9.79
C ALA A 181 -31.22 -11.74 10.49
N ALA A 182 -31.28 -10.43 10.76
CA ALA A 182 -32.45 -9.79 11.35
C ALA A 182 -33.69 -9.91 10.46
N LYS A 183 -33.54 -9.72 9.14
CA LYS A 183 -34.63 -9.90 8.18
C LYS A 183 -35.17 -11.33 8.17
N SER A 184 -34.29 -12.34 8.21
CA SER A 184 -34.71 -13.74 8.28
C SER A 184 -35.49 -14.08 9.55
N VAL A 185 -35.18 -13.45 10.69
CA VAL A 185 -35.95 -13.60 11.93
C VAL A 185 -37.31 -12.93 11.80
N ALA A 186 -37.36 -11.70 11.28
CA ALA A 186 -38.60 -10.96 11.05
C ALA A 186 -39.55 -11.68 10.08
N ASP A 187 -39.03 -12.25 8.99
CA ASP A 187 -39.83 -13.01 8.01
C ASP A 187 -40.43 -14.29 8.65
N ASP A 188 -39.68 -14.99 9.50
CA ASP A 188 -40.18 -16.16 10.21
C ASP A 188 -41.17 -15.79 11.35
N GLU A 189 -41.04 -14.59 11.96
CA GLU A 189 -42.02 -14.01 12.89
C GLU A 189 -43.32 -13.63 12.21
N HIS A 190 -43.24 -12.97 11.04
CA HIS A 190 -44.42 -12.59 10.27
C HIS A 190 -45.18 -13.80 9.71
N GLY A 191 -44.46 -14.89 9.40
CA GLY A 191 -45.08 -16.16 9.06
C GLY A 191 -45.83 -16.78 10.23
N ARG A 192 -45.37 -16.58 11.48
CA ARG A 192 -45.82 -17.29 12.70
C ARG A 192 -47.34 -17.16 12.94
N ASP A 193 -47.92 -16.01 12.58
CA ASP A 193 -49.37 -15.75 12.69
C ASP A 193 -50.20 -16.61 11.73
N ILE A 194 -49.67 -16.91 10.54
CA ILE A 194 -50.32 -17.74 9.49
C ILE A 194 -50.27 -19.23 9.86
N TRP A 195 -49.23 -19.67 10.58
CA TRP A 195 -48.95 -21.08 10.84
C TRP A 195 -49.63 -21.65 12.09
N SER A 196 -50.13 -20.80 12.99
CA SER A 196 -50.79 -21.19 14.23
C SER A 196 -52.06 -22.04 14.04
N GLN A 197 -52.61 -22.07 12.81
CA GLN A 197 -53.85 -22.76 12.47
C GLN A 197 -53.66 -24.21 11.96
N GLN A 198 -52.43 -24.69 11.76
CA GLN A 198 -52.16 -25.99 11.14
C GLN A 198 -51.62 -27.00 12.15
N GLY A 199 -52.46 -27.97 12.56
CA GLY A 199 -52.18 -28.98 13.60
C GLY A 199 -51.15 -30.07 13.24
N ASP A 200 -50.13 -29.77 12.44
CA ASP A 200 -49.05 -30.69 12.06
C ASP A 200 -47.85 -30.54 13.01
N LEU A 201 -47.69 -31.51 13.92
CA LEU A 201 -46.61 -31.56 14.91
C LEU A 201 -45.21 -31.66 14.29
N VAL A 202 -45.06 -32.35 13.14
CA VAL A 202 -43.76 -32.48 12.46
C VAL A 202 -43.38 -31.15 11.81
N GLY A 203 -44.36 -30.49 11.18
CA GLY A 203 -44.22 -29.12 10.67
C GLY A 203 -43.85 -28.12 11.76
N LEU A 204 -44.48 -28.19 12.94
CA LEU A 204 -44.15 -27.35 14.08
C LEU A 204 -42.70 -27.57 14.57
N SER A 205 -42.25 -28.83 14.69
CA SER A 205 -40.88 -29.14 15.14
C SER A 205 -39.81 -28.61 14.18
N GLN A 206 -39.98 -28.80 12.87
CA GLN A 206 -39.05 -28.27 11.87
C GLN A 206 -38.99 -26.74 11.87
N ARG A 207 -40.12 -26.07 12.10
CA ARG A 207 -40.23 -24.61 12.16
C ARG A 207 -39.61 -24.04 13.44
N THR A 208 -39.83 -24.68 14.60
CA THR A 208 -39.16 -24.31 15.86
C THR A 208 -37.65 -24.43 15.73
N ALA A 209 -37.15 -25.53 15.16
CA ALA A 209 -35.72 -25.72 14.92
C ALA A 209 -35.14 -24.66 13.95
N ARG A 210 -35.92 -24.22 12.95
CA ARG A 210 -35.53 -23.13 12.04
C ARG A 210 -35.48 -21.77 12.76
N LEU A 211 -36.49 -21.46 13.57
CA LEU A 211 -36.53 -20.25 14.39
C LEU A 211 -35.35 -20.18 15.36
N GLU A 212 -35.07 -21.25 16.09
CA GLU A 212 -33.92 -21.33 17.01
C GLU A 212 -32.58 -21.13 16.28
N ARG A 213 -32.42 -21.72 15.09
CA ARG A 213 -31.23 -21.52 14.26
C ARG A 213 -31.09 -20.08 13.78
N ASN A 214 -32.19 -19.45 13.38
CA ASN A 214 -32.18 -18.07 12.90
C ASN A 214 -31.96 -17.06 14.05
N GLN A 215 -32.55 -17.30 15.21
CA GLN A 215 -32.27 -16.54 16.43
C GLN A 215 -30.80 -16.67 16.85
N SER A 216 -30.26 -17.91 16.87
CA SER A 216 -28.85 -18.15 17.16
C SER A 216 -27.92 -17.45 16.16
N ARG A 217 -28.29 -17.41 14.86
CA ARG A 217 -27.53 -16.69 13.83
C ARG A 217 -27.57 -15.18 14.06
N HIS A 218 -28.74 -14.63 14.39
CA HIS A 218 -28.91 -13.20 14.69
C HIS A 218 -28.06 -12.78 15.89
N GLU A 219 -28.09 -13.54 16.99
CA GLU A 219 -27.28 -13.28 18.18
C GLU A 219 -25.78 -13.32 17.88
N ARG A 220 -25.31 -14.30 17.10
CA ARG A 220 -23.91 -14.37 16.65
C ARG A 220 -23.51 -13.18 15.78
N SER A 221 -24.37 -12.79 14.82
CA SER A 221 -24.11 -11.63 13.97
C SER A 221 -24.07 -10.33 14.78
N LYS A 222 -24.92 -10.18 15.80
CA LYS A 222 -24.90 -9.04 16.71
C LYS A 222 -23.57 -8.98 17.49
N LEU A 223 -23.14 -10.10 18.06
CA LEU A 223 -21.85 -10.17 18.78
C LEU A 223 -20.66 -9.84 17.87
N ALA A 224 -20.66 -10.36 16.63
CA ALA A 224 -19.62 -10.05 15.64
C ALA A 224 -19.61 -8.56 15.27
N LEU A 225 -20.79 -7.96 15.11
CA LEU A 225 -20.94 -6.54 14.82
C LEU A 225 -20.44 -5.66 15.98
N ASP A 226 -20.78 -6.01 17.22
CA ASP A 226 -20.33 -5.29 18.42
C ASP A 226 -18.80 -5.35 18.57
N ALA A 227 -18.20 -6.52 18.28
CA ALA A 227 -16.74 -6.66 18.24
C ALA A 227 -16.11 -5.80 17.14
N CYS A 228 -16.67 -5.80 15.93
CA CYS A 228 -16.17 -4.97 14.82
C CYS A 228 -16.32 -3.48 15.12
N LYS A 229 -17.42 -3.07 15.77
CA LYS A 229 -17.65 -1.70 16.23
C LYS A 229 -16.56 -1.25 17.21
N ALA A 230 -16.23 -2.10 18.19
CA ALA A 230 -15.21 -1.79 19.19
C ALA A 230 -13.82 -1.57 18.57
N VAL A 231 -13.51 -2.18 17.41
CA VAL A 231 -12.23 -2.02 16.71
C VAL A 231 -12.24 -0.85 15.72
N THR A 232 -13.33 -0.68 14.98
CA THR A 232 -13.41 0.27 13.85
C THR A 232 -13.45 1.73 14.32
N PHE A 233 -14.25 2.04 15.35
CA PHE A 233 -14.46 3.41 15.80
C PHE A 233 -13.19 4.06 16.40
N PRO A 234 -12.40 3.37 17.24
CA PRO A 234 -11.13 3.92 17.72
C PRO A 234 -10.13 4.19 16.58
N ARG A 235 -9.96 3.25 15.64
CA ARG A 235 -9.00 3.41 14.52
C ARG A 235 -9.39 4.52 13.56
N ARG A 236 -10.69 4.66 13.28
CA ARG A 236 -11.21 5.82 12.54
C ARG A 236 -10.85 7.12 13.26
N ARG A 237 -11.09 7.20 14.57
CA ARG A 237 -10.78 8.38 15.37
C ARG A 237 -9.29 8.70 15.37
N GLU A 238 -8.43 7.70 15.52
CA GLU A 238 -6.98 7.84 15.48
C GLU A 238 -6.48 8.43 14.15
N CYS A 239 -7.03 7.96 13.02
CA CYS A 239 -6.74 8.52 11.69
C CYS A 239 -7.11 10.01 11.56
N PHE A 240 -8.16 10.49 12.25
CA PHE A 240 -8.58 11.89 12.21
C PHE A 240 -7.89 12.78 13.26
N LEU A 241 -7.24 12.19 14.27
CA LEU A 241 -6.59 12.91 15.36
C LEU A 241 -5.11 13.19 15.10
N THR A 242 -4.47 12.51 14.15
CA THR A 242 -3.12 12.90 13.74
C THR A 242 -3.21 14.23 12.97
N THR A 243 -2.69 15.29 13.60
CA THR A 243 -2.69 16.70 13.13
C THR A 243 -2.19 16.87 11.69
N SER A 244 -1.44 15.89 11.20
CA SER A 244 -0.81 15.86 9.88
C SER A 244 -1.77 15.51 8.73
N TRP A 245 -2.85 14.74 8.92
CA TRP A 245 -3.78 14.40 7.82
C TRP A 245 -4.49 15.64 7.23
N LEU A 246 -4.90 16.58 8.08
CA LEU A 246 -5.50 17.84 7.64
C LEU A 246 -4.47 18.81 7.04
N GLU A 247 -3.23 18.82 7.55
CA GLU A 247 -2.19 19.71 7.03
C GLU A 247 -1.58 19.24 5.69
N ILE A 248 -1.41 17.93 5.48
CA ILE A 248 -0.89 17.36 4.23
C ILE A 248 -1.85 17.62 3.06
N CYS A 249 -3.15 17.44 3.28
CA CYS A 249 -4.18 17.74 2.28
C CYS A 249 -4.27 19.26 1.97
N HIS A 250 -4.06 20.13 2.97
CA HIS A 250 -4.14 21.58 2.77
C HIS A 250 -2.87 22.22 2.19
N ARG A 251 -1.67 21.67 2.41
CA ARG A 251 -0.42 22.25 1.89
C ARG A 251 -0.12 21.90 0.42
N HIS A 252 -0.68 20.80 -0.11
CA HIS A 252 -0.42 20.37 -1.49
C HIS A 252 -1.60 20.58 -2.46
N GLY A 253 -2.72 21.16 -1.99
CA GLY A 253 -3.93 21.39 -2.79
C GLY A 253 -3.98 22.71 -3.59
N LYS A 254 -2.90 23.50 -3.65
CA LYS A 254 -2.84 24.65 -4.58
C LYS A 254 -2.06 24.25 -5.84
N PRO A 255 -2.71 23.98 -6.98
CA PRO A 255 -2.00 24.06 -8.25
C PRO A 255 -1.55 25.52 -8.41
N SER A 256 -0.24 25.74 -8.38
CA SER A 256 0.34 26.92 -9.00
C SER A 256 0.18 26.75 -10.50
N ILE A 257 -0.97 27.20 -11.01
CA ILE A 257 -1.16 27.47 -12.44
C ILE A 257 -0.32 28.72 -12.76
N PRO A 258 0.44 28.73 -13.86
CA PRO A 258 1.17 29.92 -14.32
C PRO A 258 0.24 31.12 -14.54
#